data_AF-A0A445BGW8-F1
#
_entry.id   AF-A0A445BGW8-F1
#
_cell.length_a   1.000
_cell.length_b   1.000
_cell.length_c   1.000
_cell.angle_alpha   90.00
_cell.angle_beta   90.00
_cell.angle_gamma   90.00
#
_symmetry.space_group_name_H-M   'P 1'
#
loop_
_entity.id
_entity.type
_entity.pdbx_description
1 polymer ?
#
loop_
_entity_poly.entity_id
_entity_poly.type
_entity_poly.pdbx_seq_one_letter_code
_entity_poly.pdbx_strand_id
1 'polypeptide(L)'
;MEGREYDPSPKQLSSKTQPFQRFYPSGLVFSMLNQSSHRKSFIHSSITTARLHGFQGLELNGASPVPASELADFGKLLEEWRAAITSEARNSSKPELLLVMAGYYLRPAEELGLGAFSGI
;
A
#
# COMPACT_ATOMS: atom_id res chain seq x y z
N MET A 1 25.14 -24.90 -40.75
CA MET A 1 25.34 -24.24 -39.44
C MET A 1 24.36 -23.09 -39.41
N GLU A 2 23.23 -23.26 -38.74
CA GLU A 2 22.11 -22.31 -38.74
C GLU A 2 22.23 -21.42 -37.50
N GLY A 3 22.45 -20.13 -37.73
CA GLY A 3 22.59 -19.14 -36.67
C GLY A 3 21.25 -18.93 -35.98
N ARG A 4 21.20 -19.21 -34.66
CA ARG A 4 20.04 -18.85 -33.85
C ARG A 4 20.02 -17.32 -33.71
N GLU A 5 19.07 -16.72 -34.41
CA GLU A 5 18.69 -15.32 -34.27
C GLU A 5 18.43 -15.01 -32.80
N TYR A 6 19.21 -14.11 -32.22
CA TYR A 6 18.99 -13.58 -30.90
C TYR A 6 17.83 -12.60 -30.99
N ASP A 7 16.67 -12.98 -30.46
CA ASP A 7 15.52 -12.08 -30.28
C ASP A 7 15.76 -11.22 -29.02
N PRO A 8 16.05 -9.90 -29.16
CA PRO A 8 16.28 -9.01 -28.03
C PRO A 8 14.97 -8.57 -27.34
N SER A 9 13.81 -9.10 -27.73
CA SER A 9 12.55 -8.74 -27.10
C SER A 9 12.59 -9.10 -25.61
N PRO A 10 12.47 -8.12 -24.69
CA PRO A 10 12.25 -8.42 -23.29
C PRO A 10 11.03 -9.32 -23.24
N LYS A 11 11.17 -10.54 -22.71
CA LYS A 11 10.02 -11.39 -22.43
C LYS A 11 9.09 -10.55 -21.57
N GLN A 12 8.03 -10.03 -22.17
CA GLN A 12 6.99 -9.29 -21.47
C GLN A 12 6.48 -10.25 -20.40
N LEU A 13 6.86 -9.99 -19.16
CA LEU A 13 6.46 -10.78 -18.02
C LEU A 13 4.94 -10.77 -18.01
N SER A 14 4.34 -11.91 -18.36
CA SER A 14 2.90 -12.10 -18.47
C SER A 14 2.20 -11.43 -17.28
N SER A 15 1.30 -10.50 -17.57
CA SER A 15 0.56 -9.67 -16.61
C SER A 15 -0.37 -10.44 -15.65
N LYS A 16 -0.23 -11.76 -15.55
CA LYS A 16 -1.21 -12.66 -14.92
C LYS A 16 -0.98 -13.00 -13.45
N THR A 17 0.02 -12.44 -12.77
CA THR A 17 0.17 -12.73 -11.33
C THR A 17 0.77 -11.57 -10.55
N GLN A 18 0.04 -10.46 -10.45
CA GLN A 18 0.25 -9.55 -9.32
C GLN A 18 -0.61 -10.06 -8.16
N PRO A 19 -0.01 -10.59 -7.07
CA PRO A 19 -0.78 -11.17 -5.97
C PRO A 19 -1.51 -10.11 -5.13
N PHE A 20 -1.13 -8.85 -5.27
CA PHE A 20 -1.67 -7.74 -4.49
C PHE A 20 -2.34 -6.68 -5.36
N GLN A 21 -3.48 -6.19 -4.90
CA GLN A 21 -4.02 -4.93 -5.38
C GLN A 21 -3.21 -3.79 -4.76
N ARG A 22 -2.54 -3.00 -5.60
CA ARG A 22 -1.61 -1.96 -5.15
C ARG A 22 -2.26 -0.57 -5.12
N PHE A 23 -2.01 0.16 -4.05
CA PHE A 23 -2.43 1.54 -3.86
C PHE A 23 -1.20 2.43 -3.72
N TYR A 24 -1.22 3.58 -4.39
CA TYR A 24 -0.19 4.62 -4.29
C TYR A 24 -0.83 5.87 -3.68
N PRO A 25 -0.88 5.98 -2.34
CA PRO A 25 -1.57 7.08 -1.69
C PRO A 25 -0.80 8.39 -1.93
N SER A 26 -1.47 9.37 -2.52
CA SER A 26 -1.01 10.76 -2.58
C SER A 26 -1.46 11.52 -1.32
N GLY A 27 -0.92 12.71 -1.07
CA GLY A 27 -1.35 13.54 0.07
C GLY A 27 -2.87 13.82 0.11
N LEU A 28 -3.52 13.88 -1.07
CA LEU A 28 -4.97 14.02 -1.16
C LEU A 28 -5.73 12.78 -0.67
N VAL A 29 -5.16 11.59 -0.82
CA VAL A 29 -5.77 10.36 -0.28
C VAL A 29 -5.69 10.38 1.24
N PHE A 30 -4.55 10.77 1.82
CA PHE A 30 -4.41 10.88 3.28
C PHE A 30 -5.39 11.87 3.90
N SER A 31 -5.61 13.03 3.27
CA SER A 31 -6.57 14.01 3.79
C SER A 31 -8.01 13.49 3.79
N MET A 32 -8.41 12.72 2.77
CA MET A 32 -9.74 12.09 2.73
C MET A 32 -9.95 11.07 3.86
N LEU A 33 -8.88 10.40 4.29
CA LEU A 33 -8.93 9.33 5.30
C LEU A 33 -9.11 9.83 6.74
N ASN A 34 -9.04 11.14 6.99
CA ASN A 34 -9.36 11.70 8.31
C ASN A 34 -10.84 11.45 8.69
N GLN A 35 -11.75 11.37 7.70
CA GLN A 35 -13.17 11.11 7.95
C GLN A 35 -13.49 9.61 7.99
N SER A 36 -14.15 9.16 9.07
CA SER A 36 -14.49 7.74 9.26
C SER A 36 -15.37 7.15 8.15
N SER A 37 -16.30 7.94 7.61
CA SER A 37 -17.14 7.51 6.47
C SER A 37 -16.31 7.20 5.23
N HIS A 38 -15.30 8.03 4.92
CA HIS A 38 -14.41 7.81 3.80
C HIS A 38 -13.52 6.59 3.99
N ARG A 39 -12.98 6.37 5.20
CA ARG A 39 -12.21 5.16 5.50
C ARG A 39 -13.04 3.89 5.28
N LYS A 40 -14.28 3.86 5.80
CA LYS A 40 -15.20 2.73 5.61
C LYS A 40 -15.46 2.44 4.12
N SER A 41 -15.75 3.47 3.33
CA SER A 41 -15.98 3.33 1.89
C SER A 41 -14.75 2.81 1.15
N PHE A 42 -13.57 3.33 1.47
CA PHE A 42 -12.29 2.90 0.89
C PHE A 42 -11.95 1.44 1.24
N ILE A 43 -12.11 1.06 2.51
CA ILE A 43 -11.89 -0.32 2.98
C ILE A 43 -12.85 -1.28 2.28
N HIS A 44 -14.13 -0.94 2.20
CA HIS A 44 -15.12 -1.81 1.57
C HIS A 44 -14.85 -2.00 0.07
N SER A 45 -14.55 -0.91 -0.65
CA SER A 45 -14.29 -0.97 -2.09
C SER A 45 -13.00 -1.72 -2.41
N SER A 46 -11.93 -1.53 -1.63
CA SER A 46 -10.66 -2.25 -1.80
C SER A 46 -10.82 -3.75 -1.60
N ILE A 47 -11.47 -4.20 -0.51
CA ILE A 47 -11.73 -5.64 -0.28
C ILE A 47 -12.58 -6.22 -1.41
N THR A 48 -13.64 -5.52 -1.82
CA THR A 48 -14.54 -5.97 -2.90
C THR A 48 -13.77 -6.14 -4.21
N THR A 49 -12.94 -5.16 -4.56
CA THR A 49 -12.12 -5.19 -5.78
C THR A 49 -11.09 -6.32 -5.72
N ALA A 50 -10.42 -6.49 -4.57
CA ALA A 50 -9.46 -7.57 -4.37
C ALA A 50 -10.09 -8.94 -4.62
N ARG A 51 -11.29 -9.18 -4.08
CA ARG A 51 -12.02 -10.43 -4.29
C ARG A 51 -12.50 -10.59 -5.74
N LEU A 52 -13.03 -9.53 -6.36
CA LEU A 52 -13.53 -9.56 -7.73
C LEU A 52 -12.45 -9.98 -8.73
N HIS A 53 -11.22 -9.49 -8.52
CA HIS A 53 -10.09 -9.75 -9.40
C HIS A 53 -9.19 -10.90 -8.93
N GLY A 54 -9.56 -11.60 -7.86
CA GLY A 54 -8.84 -12.76 -7.37
C GLY A 54 -7.48 -12.45 -6.72
N PHE A 55 -7.25 -11.21 -6.29
CA PHE A 55 -6.04 -10.84 -5.54
C PHE A 55 -5.98 -11.57 -4.19
N GLN A 56 -4.76 -11.89 -3.76
CA GLN A 56 -4.49 -12.53 -2.47
C GLN A 56 -4.27 -11.50 -1.36
N GLY A 57 -4.07 -10.24 -1.71
CA GLY A 57 -3.88 -9.18 -0.74
C GLY A 57 -4.00 -7.77 -1.29
N LEU A 58 -3.76 -6.82 -0.40
CA LEU A 58 -3.80 -5.38 -0.59
C LEU A 58 -2.42 -4.84 -0.21
N GLU A 59 -1.83 -4.03 -1.07
CA GLU A 59 -0.49 -3.46 -0.85
C GLU A 59 -0.55 -1.93 -0.94
N LEU A 60 -0.23 -1.25 0.16
CA LEU A 60 0.04 0.18 0.16
C LEU A 60 1.51 0.39 -0.22
N ASN A 61 1.79 0.94 -1.41
CA ASN A 61 3.16 1.18 -1.87
C ASN A 61 3.45 2.68 -1.99
N GLY A 62 4.65 3.10 -1.60
CA GLY A 62 5.13 4.46 -1.80
C GLY A 62 4.49 5.46 -0.84
N ALA A 63 4.13 5.04 0.37
CA ALA A 63 3.74 5.97 1.43
C ALA A 63 4.92 6.92 1.69
N SER A 64 4.80 8.15 1.16
CA SER A 64 5.59 9.30 1.59
C SER A 64 5.44 9.45 3.11
N PRO A 65 6.44 10.00 3.81
CA PRO A 65 6.34 10.22 5.25
C PRO A 65 5.01 10.91 5.58
N VAL A 66 4.18 10.20 6.34
CA VAL A 66 2.91 10.73 6.81
C VAL A 66 3.25 11.83 7.82
N PRO A 67 2.75 13.07 7.66
CA PRO A 67 2.93 14.11 8.66
C PRO A 67 2.51 13.60 10.04
N ALA A 68 3.21 14.00 11.10
CA ALA A 68 2.89 13.54 12.46
C ALA A 68 1.42 13.78 12.84
N SER A 69 0.81 14.86 12.32
CA SER A 69 -0.60 15.18 12.48
C SER A 69 -1.56 14.17 11.84
N GLU A 70 -1.14 13.44 10.82
CA GLU A 70 -1.95 12.48 10.05
C GLU A 70 -1.69 11.02 10.44
N LEU A 71 -0.62 10.76 11.22
CA LEU A 71 -0.20 9.42 11.61
C LEU A 71 -1.26 8.70 12.44
N ALA A 72 -1.99 9.42 13.29
CA ALA A 72 -3.05 8.84 14.11
C ALA A 72 -4.23 8.33 13.26
N ASP A 73 -4.65 9.09 12.25
CA ASP A 73 -5.74 8.67 11.36
C ASP A 73 -5.31 7.59 10.39
N PHE A 74 -4.03 7.60 9.99
CA PHE A 74 -3.44 6.50 9.25
C PHE A 74 -3.39 5.21 10.07
N GLY A 75 -3.01 5.28 11.36
CA GLY A 75 -3.08 4.16 12.29
C GLY A 75 -4.49 3.59 12.39
N LYS A 76 -5.50 4.45 12.58
CA LYS A 76 -6.92 4.04 12.59
C LYS A 76 -7.34 3.35 11.29
N LEU A 77 -6.90 3.86 10.13
CA LEU A 77 -7.18 3.20 8.85
C LEU A 77 -6.67 1.76 8.84
N LEU A 78 -5.43 1.52 9.24
CA LEU A 78 -4.83 0.19 9.21
C LEU A 78 -5.55 -0.78 10.16
N GLU A 79 -5.91 -0.30 11.35
CA GLU A 79 -6.70 -1.06 12.33
C GLU A 79 -8.09 -1.42 11.78
N GLU A 80 -8.83 -0.43 11.27
CA GLU A 80 -10.15 -0.61 10.68
C GLU A 80 -10.09 -1.56 9.47
N TRP A 81 -9.05 -1.44 8.63
CA TRP A 81 -8.86 -2.27 7.45
C TRP A 81 -8.57 -3.72 7.83
N ARG A 82 -7.70 -3.95 8.82
CA ARG A 82 -7.42 -5.31 9.32
C ARG A 82 -8.67 -5.96 9.90
N ALA A 83 -9.44 -5.24 10.71
CA ALA A 83 -10.68 -5.75 11.28
C ALA A 83 -11.71 -6.11 10.20
N ALA A 84 -11.83 -5.28 9.15
CA ALA A 84 -12.73 -5.54 8.04
C ALA A 84 -12.31 -6.76 7.20
N ILE A 85 -11.01 -6.97 6.97
CA ILE A 85 -10.49 -8.16 6.29
C ILE A 85 -10.85 -9.42 7.07
N THR A 86 -10.60 -9.43 8.39
CA THR A 86 -10.94 -10.57 9.26
C THR A 86 -12.44 -10.85 9.26
N SER A 87 -13.27 -9.80 9.33
CA SER A 87 -14.73 -9.93 9.27
C SER A 87 -15.20 -10.48 7.93
N GLU A 88 -14.69 -9.97 6.80
CA GLU A 88 -15.05 -10.45 5.47
C GLU A 88 -14.66 -11.91 5.27
N ALA A 89 -13.44 -12.29 5.65
CA ALA A 89 -12.96 -13.66 5.54
C ALA A 89 -13.83 -14.66 6.32
N ARG A 90 -14.23 -14.29 7.55
CA ARG A 90 -15.16 -15.08 8.36
C ARG A 90 -16.52 -15.23 7.67
N ASN A 91 -17.07 -14.14 7.14
CA ASN A 91 -18.41 -14.11 6.55
C ASN A 91 -18.47 -14.81 5.18
N SER A 92 -17.38 -14.77 4.41
CA SER A 92 -17.31 -15.41 3.09
C SER A 92 -16.70 -16.81 3.13
N SER A 93 -16.21 -17.27 4.29
CA SER A 93 -15.45 -18.52 4.44
C SER A 93 -14.25 -18.62 3.49
N LYS A 94 -13.63 -17.47 3.17
CA LYS A 94 -12.42 -17.38 2.33
C LYS A 94 -11.20 -17.07 3.20
N PRO A 95 -9.98 -17.42 2.75
CA PRO A 95 -8.75 -16.98 3.42
C PRO A 95 -8.68 -15.46 3.54
N GLU A 96 -8.17 -14.94 4.65
CA GLU A 96 -7.91 -13.51 4.84
C GLU A 96 -7.04 -12.96 3.70
N LEU A 97 -7.38 -11.76 3.22
CA LEU A 97 -6.49 -11.00 2.34
C LEU A 97 -5.24 -10.58 3.13
N LEU A 98 -4.07 -10.72 2.52
CA LEU A 98 -2.84 -10.16 3.08
C LEU A 98 -2.90 -8.63 3.02
N LEU A 99 -2.49 -7.95 4.10
CA LEU A 99 -2.33 -6.49 4.12
C LEU A 99 -0.85 -6.17 4.28
N VAL A 100 -0.27 -5.53 3.27
CA VAL A 100 1.16 -5.20 3.21
C VAL A 100 1.33 -3.70 2.99
N MET A 101 2.39 -3.13 3.57
CA MET A 101 2.79 -1.76 3.33
C MET A 101 4.28 -1.67 3.03
N ALA A 102 4.63 -0.93 1.99
CA ALA A 102 5.98 -0.49 1.68
C ALA A 102 6.03 1.04 1.75
N GLY A 103 6.91 1.58 2.58
CA GLY A 103 7.04 3.01 2.82
C GLY A 103 8.49 3.45 2.96
N TYR A 104 8.72 4.76 2.84
CA TYR A 104 10.03 5.35 3.05
C TYR A 104 10.24 5.66 4.52
N TYR A 105 11.32 5.13 5.10
CA TYR A 105 11.80 5.56 6.41
C TYR A 105 12.74 6.77 6.21
N LEU A 106 12.27 7.97 6.58
CA LEU A 106 13.17 9.12 6.67
C LEU A 106 13.86 9.11 8.03
N ARG A 107 15.19 9.07 8.01
CA ARG A 107 16.01 9.27 9.20
C ARG A 107 15.91 10.75 9.63
N PRO A 108 15.69 11.03 10.92
CA PRO A 108 15.80 12.38 11.45
C PRO A 108 17.17 12.98 11.11
N ALA A 109 17.20 14.23 10.64
CA ALA A 109 18.44 14.91 10.24
C ALA A 109 19.46 15.05 11.38
N GLU A 110 19.00 14.97 12.63
CA GLU A 110 19.83 15.03 13.85
C GLU A 110 20.81 13.85 13.93
N GLU A 111 20.47 12.70 13.36
CA GLU A 111 21.33 11.51 13.35
C GLU A 111 22.42 11.56 12.25
N LEU A 112 22.29 12.49 11.29
CA LEU A 112 23.27 12.70 10.21
C LEU A 112 24.35 13.73 10.58
N GLY A 113 24.35 14.26 11.81
CA GLY A 113 25.32 15.26 12.25
C GLY A 113 25.22 16.60 11.52
N LEU A 114 24.14 16.82 10.75
CA LEU A 114 23.92 18.04 9.95
C LEU A 114 23.20 19.16 10.71
N GLY A 115 22.80 18.92 11.97
CA GLY A 115 22.08 19.88 12.82
C GLY A 115 22.96 20.95 13.48
N ALA A 116 24.29 20.93 13.29
CA ALA A 116 25.22 21.80 14.01
C ALA A 116 25.88 22.88 13.13
N PHE A 117 25.15 23.48 12.19
CA PHE A 117 25.61 24.70 11.50
C PHE A 117 24.45 25.66 11.22
N SER A 118 23.77 26.12 12.28
CA SER A 118 22.96 27.34 12.20
C SER A 118 23.29 28.22 13.38
N GLY A 119 24.43 28.90 13.26
CA GLY A 119 24.99 29.78 14.28
C GLY A 119 26.26 30.45 13.77
N ILE A 120 26.13 31.24 12.70
CA ILE A 120 27.02 32.35 12.34
C ILE A 120 26.21 33.35 11.50
#